data_AF-A0A1Y1VE00-F1
#
_entry.id   AF-A0A1Y1VE00-F1
#
_cell.length_a   1.000
_cell.length_b   1.000
_cell.length_c   1.000
_cell.angle_alpha   90.00
_cell.angle_beta   90.00
_cell.angle_gamma   90.00
#
_symmetry.space_group_name_H-M   'P 1'
#
loop_
_entity.id
_entity.type
_entity.pdbx_description
1 polymer ?
#
loop_
_entity_poly.entity_id
_entity_poly.type
_entity_poly.pdbx_seq_one_letter_code
_entity_poly.pdbx_strand_id
1 'polypeptide(L)'
;MSITTSINQIWQDNEICFDISKSALQLYPGEIIFDHFNNIEDIKGSKGESGIITITNLRIIWFSEKNIKRNIIMFLLIFLLSYNIIIFYYILLC
;
A
#
# COMPACT_ATOMS: atom_id res chain seq x y z
N MET A 1 21.35 -19.19 -26.25
CA MET A 1 21.14 -17.89 -25.59
C MET A 1 19.66 -17.81 -25.21
N SER A 2 19.28 -18.60 -24.20
CA SER A 2 17.91 -18.68 -23.69
C SER A 2 17.71 -17.51 -22.73
N ILE A 3 16.81 -16.60 -23.08
CA ILE A 3 16.37 -15.51 -22.21
C ILE A 3 15.56 -16.16 -21.08
N THR A 4 16.26 -16.69 -20.08
CA THR A 4 15.69 -16.97 -18.77
C THR A 4 15.67 -15.65 -18.01
N THR A 5 14.86 -14.69 -18.47
CA THR A 5 14.30 -13.72 -17.55
C THR A 5 13.40 -14.54 -16.65
N SER A 6 13.98 -15.01 -15.54
CA SER A 6 13.22 -15.37 -14.36
C SER A 6 12.19 -14.27 -14.21
N ILE A 7 10.93 -14.61 -14.46
CA ILE A 7 9.79 -13.87 -13.97
C ILE A 7 10.03 -13.92 -12.46
N ASN A 8 10.82 -12.97 -11.95
CA ASN A 8 10.94 -12.68 -10.53
C ASN A 8 9.54 -12.24 -10.19
N GLN A 9 8.75 -13.25 -9.85
CA GLN A 9 7.38 -13.21 -9.45
C GLN A 9 7.25 -11.97 -8.57
N ILE A 10 6.56 -10.96 -9.11
CA ILE A 10 6.36 -9.65 -8.52
C ILE A 10 5.39 -9.88 -7.35
N TRP A 11 5.85 -10.58 -6.32
CA TRP A 11 5.08 -10.87 -5.11
C TRP A 11 4.72 -9.57 -4.39
N GLN A 12 5.49 -8.51 -4.66
CA GLN A 12 5.28 -7.16 -4.15
C GLN A 12 3.92 -6.57 -4.56
N ASP A 13 3.23 -7.04 -5.60
CA ASP A 13 1.99 -6.39 -6.05
C ASP A 13 0.70 -6.94 -5.41
N ASN A 14 0.75 -8.01 -4.61
CA ASN A 14 -0.46 -8.75 -4.20
C ASN A 14 -0.71 -8.83 -2.69
N GLU A 15 0.20 -8.35 -1.85
CA GLU A 15 0.08 -8.50 -0.40
C GLU A 15 0.06 -7.16 0.34
N ILE A 16 -0.74 -7.10 1.40
CA ILE A 16 -0.71 -6.01 2.38
C ILE A 16 0.35 -6.37 3.40
N CYS A 17 1.36 -5.51 3.57
CA CYS A 17 2.44 -5.76 4.52
C CYS A 17 2.23 -4.96 5.82
N PHE A 18 2.65 -5.54 6.94
CA PHE A 18 2.54 -4.97 8.28
C PHE A 18 3.90 -4.96 8.98
N ASP A 19 4.13 -3.97 9.84
CA ASP A 19 5.30 -3.86 10.74
C ASP A 19 6.67 -4.01 10.01
N ILE A 20 6.75 -3.43 8.81
CA ILE A 20 7.92 -3.39 7.95
C ILE A 20 9.00 -2.48 8.58
N SER A 21 10.27 -2.85 8.44
CA SER A 21 11.37 -2.02 8.95
C SER A 21 11.48 -0.67 8.24
N LYS A 22 12.01 0.35 8.93
CA LYS A 22 12.21 1.69 8.35
C LYS A 22 13.10 1.69 7.10
N SER A 23 14.04 0.76 6.98
CA SER A 23 14.88 0.65 5.78
C SER A 23 14.07 0.20 4.56
N ALA A 24 13.07 -0.66 4.74
CA ALA A 24 12.19 -1.12 3.67
C ALA A 24 11.06 -0.12 3.31
N LEU A 25 10.88 0.91 4.14
CA LEU A 25 10.03 2.08 3.84
C LEU A 25 10.71 3.13 2.96
N GLN A 26 12.01 2.98 2.66
CA GLN A 26 12.69 3.86 1.73
C GLN A 26 12.07 3.76 0.34
N LEU A 27 12.02 4.90 -0.35
CA LEU A 27 11.52 4.98 -1.72
C LEU A 27 12.42 4.16 -2.66
N TYR A 28 11.79 3.39 -3.54
CA TYR A 28 12.52 2.73 -4.62
C TYR A 28 12.99 3.75 -5.67
N PRO A 29 14.07 3.45 -6.42
CA PRO A 29 14.47 4.29 -7.54
C PRO A 29 13.33 4.45 -8.56
N GLY A 30 12.89 5.68 -8.80
CA GLY A 30 11.74 5.98 -9.67
C GLY A 30 10.37 5.95 -8.99
N GLU A 31 10.30 5.65 -7.70
CA GLU A 31 9.10 5.85 -6.89
C GLU A 31 8.92 7.35 -6.61
N ILE A 32 7.74 7.87 -6.92
CA ILE A 32 7.38 9.28 -6.80
C ILE A 32 6.25 9.39 -5.77
N ILE A 33 6.43 10.28 -4.79
CA ILE A 33 5.38 10.63 -3.85
C ILE A 33 4.42 11.60 -4.52
N PHE A 34 3.12 11.30 -4.46
CA PHE A 34 2.07 12.21 -4.90
C PHE A 34 1.60 13.12 -3.77
N ASP A 35 1.34 12.57 -2.59
CA ASP A 35 0.80 13.35 -1.47
C ASP A 35 1.00 12.68 -0.11
N HIS A 36 0.82 13.48 0.95
CA HIS A 36 0.80 13.06 2.35
C HIS A 36 -0.49 13.53 3.03
N PHE A 37 -1.17 12.60 3.69
CA PHE A 37 -2.37 12.89 4.48
C PHE A 37 -2.09 12.60 5.96
N ASN A 38 -2.22 13.62 6.79
CA ASN A 38 -2.06 13.51 8.23
C ASN A 38 -3.38 13.14 8.91
N ASN A 39 -3.29 12.68 10.16
CA ASN A 39 -4.44 12.39 11.02
C ASN A 39 -5.39 11.30 10.44
N ILE A 40 -4.86 10.36 9.66
CA ILE A 40 -5.65 9.24 9.16
C ILE A 40 -5.56 8.07 10.14
N GLU A 41 -6.71 7.59 10.58
CA GLU A 41 -6.83 6.46 11.51
C GLU A 41 -6.94 5.12 10.77
N ASP A 42 -6.19 4.11 11.19
CA ASP A 42 -6.48 2.72 10.82
C ASP A 42 -7.60 2.17 11.72
N ILE A 43 -8.82 2.20 11.19
CA ILE A 43 -10.05 1.77 11.86
C ILE A 43 -10.06 0.25 12.13
N LYS A 44 -9.25 -0.53 11.40
CA LYS A 44 -9.27 -2.00 11.46
C LYS A 44 -8.28 -2.55 12.47
N GLY A 45 -7.03 -2.07 12.47
CA GLY A 45 -5.96 -2.58 13.31
C GLY A 45 -5.61 -1.72 14.52
N SER A 46 -5.94 -0.42 14.51
CA SER A 46 -5.55 0.51 15.56
C SER A 46 -6.57 1.63 15.79
N LYS A 47 -7.77 1.26 16.21
CA LYS A 47 -8.82 2.23 16.60
C LYS A 47 -8.28 3.22 17.63
N GLY A 48 -8.37 4.51 17.33
CA GLY A 48 -7.91 5.63 18.14
C GLY A 48 -6.45 6.07 17.93
N GLU A 49 -5.72 5.46 16.98
CA GLU A 49 -4.38 5.90 16.59
C GLU A 49 -4.40 6.66 15.28
N SER A 50 -4.02 7.96 15.34
CA SER A 50 -3.72 8.74 14.14
C SER A 50 -2.39 8.31 13.54
N GLY A 51 -2.36 8.24 12.23
CA GLY A 51 -1.16 8.02 11.44
C GLY A 51 -1.11 8.94 10.24
N ILE A 52 -0.03 8.81 9.49
CA ILE A 52 0.20 9.55 8.26
C ILE A 52 0.13 8.55 7.11
N ILE A 53 -0.68 8.87 6.09
CA ILE A 53 -0.68 8.18 4.80
C ILE A 53 0.24 8.92 3.85
N THR A 54 1.14 8.18 3.21
CA THR A 54 1.94 8.64 2.07
C THR A 54 1.51 7.86 0.85
N ILE A 55 1.09 8.57 -0.20
CA ILE A 55 0.68 7.97 -1.47
C ILE A 55 1.81 8.13 -2.47
N THR A 56 2.26 7.02 -3.05
CA THR A 56 3.23 7.00 -4.16
C THR A 56 2.58 6.42 -5.42
N ASN A 57 3.33 6.45 -6.53
CA ASN A 57 2.93 5.80 -7.78
C ASN A 57 2.91 4.26 -7.71
N LEU A 58 3.51 3.64 -6.69
CA LEU A 58 3.59 2.18 -6.56
C LEU A 58 2.79 1.64 -5.37
N ARG A 59 2.77 2.37 -4.25
CA ARG A 59 2.19 1.92 -2.99
C ARG A 59 1.67 3.07 -2.14
N ILE A 60 0.81 2.71 -1.23
CA ILE A 60 0.29 3.55 -0.17
C ILE A 60 0.91 3.04 1.13
N ILE A 61 1.51 3.95 1.87
CA ILE A 61 2.20 3.66 3.13
C ILE A 61 1.46 4.41 4.24
N TRP A 62 0.93 3.69 5.20
CA TRP A 62 0.45 4.26 6.46
C TRP A 62 1.44 3.94 7.57
N PHE A 63 1.71 4.90 8.45
CA PHE A 63 2.45 4.65 9.68
C PHE A 63 1.82 5.41 10.85
N SER A 64 1.83 4.80 12.03
CA SER A 64 1.28 5.39 13.24
C SER A 64 2.19 6.50 13.76
N GLU A 65 1.62 7.65 14.11
CA GLU A 65 2.36 8.76 14.75
C GLU A 65 2.74 8.41 16.20
N LYS A 66 1.90 7.62 16.87
CA LYS A 66 2.10 7.22 18.27
C LYS A 66 3.02 6.01 18.39
N ASN A 67 2.95 5.08 17.43
CA ASN A 67 3.73 3.85 17.45
C ASN A 67 4.55 3.68 16.17
N ILE A 68 5.79 4.13 16.21
CA ILE A 68 6.71 4.16 15.07
C ILE A 68 7.05 2.78 14.48
N LYS A 69 6.76 1.69 15.21
CA LYS A 69 6.95 0.32 14.72
C LYS A 69 5.79 -0.14 13.85
N ARG A 70 4.61 0.47 14.01
CA ARG A 70 3.39 0.08 13.32
C ARG A 70 3.27 0.84 12.01
N ASN A 71 3.33 0.10 10.92
CA ASN A 71 3.09 0.60 9.58
C ASN A 71 2.33 -0.44 8.76
N ILE A 72 1.66 0.05 7.73
CA ILE A 72 0.89 -0.75 6.78
C ILE A 72 1.30 -0.28 5.40
N ILE A 73 1.69 -1.22 4.54
CA ILE A 73 1.98 -0.95 3.14
C ILE A 73 0.93 -1.66 2.31
N MET A 74 0.26 -0.91 1.45
CA MET A 74 -0.70 -1.42 0.49
C MET A 74 -0.27 -1.02 -0.92
N PHE A 75 -0.07 -1.99 -1.80
CA PHE A 75 0.31 -1.71 -3.17
C PHE A 75 -0.88 -1.18 -3.99
N LEU A 76 -0.62 -0.20 -4.85
CA LEU A 76 -1.67 0.51 -5.60
C LEU A 76 -2.47 -0.45 -6.51
N LEU A 77 -1.85 -1.52 -6.98
CA LEU A 77 -2.51 -2.54 -7.79
C LEU A 77 -3.71 -3.18 -7.05
N ILE A 78 -3.56 -3.49 -5.76
CA ILE A 78 -4.62 -4.09 -4.93
C ILE A 78 -5.77 -3.11 -4.73
N PHE A 79 -5.47 -1.82 -4.56
CA PHE A 79 -6.47 -0.77 -4.46
C PHE A 79 -7.25 -0.65 -5.78
N LEU A 80 -6.57 -0.60 -6.93
CA LEU A 80 -7.24 -0.56 -8.22
C LEU A 80 -8.09 -1.80 -8.47
N LEU A 81 -7.61 -3.00 -8.12
CA LEU A 81 -8.39 -4.24 -8.26
C LEU A 81 -9.64 -4.21 -7.38
N SER A 82 -9.53 -3.80 -6.11
CA SER A 82 -10.67 -3.71 -5.21
C SER A 82 -11.67 -2.63 -5.62
N TYR A 83 -11.24 -1.47 -6.13
CA TYR A 83 -12.13 -0.46 -6.68
C TYR A 83 -12.85 -0.95 -7.94
N ASN A 84 -12.15 -1.62 -8.86
CA ASN A 84 -12.79 -2.21 -10.03
C ASN A 84 -13.80 -3.29 -9.63
N ILE A 85 -13.49 -4.14 -8.64
CA ILE A 85 -14.41 -5.16 -8.12
C ILE A 85 -15.65 -4.50 -7.47
N ILE A 86 -15.46 -3.45 -6.67
CA ILE A 86 -16.57 -2.71 -6.02
C ILE A 86 -17.44 -2.04 -7.09
N ILE A 87 -16.85 -1.33 -8.04
CA ILE A 87 -17.58 -0.68 -9.14
C ILE A 87 -18.33 -1.71 -9.99
N PHE A 88 -17.68 -2.82 -10.33
CA PHE A 88 -18.31 -3.91 -11.08
C PHE A 88 -19.49 -4.52 -10.32
N TYR A 89 -19.35 -4.75 -9.01
CA TYR A 89 -20.43 -5.23 -8.15
C TYR A 89 -21.62 -4.26 -8.12
N TYR A 90 -21.37 -2.95 -7.98
CA TYR A 90 -22.43 -1.94 -7.99
C TYR A 90 -23.12 -1.78 -9.35
N ILE A 91 -22.40 -1.96 -10.46
CA ILE A 91 -22.98 -1.91 -11.82
C ILE A 91 -23.82 -3.16 -12.13
N LEU A 92 -23.40 -4.35 -11.66
CA LEU A 92 -24.11 -5.60 -11.94
C LEU A 92 -25.39 -5.79 -11.11
N LEU A 93 -25.55 -5.03 -10.01
CA LEU A 93 -26.73 -5.04 -9.15
C LEU A 93 -27.77 -3.95 -9.49
N CYS A 94 -27.60 -3.22 -10.60
CA CYS A 94 -28.58 -2.31 -11.19
C CYS A 94 -29.12 -2.89 -12.50
#